data_AF-A0A2T6AI62-F1
#
_entry.id   AF-A0A2T6AI62-F1
#
_cell.length_a   1.000
_cell.length_b   1.000
_cell.length_c   1.000
_cell.angle_alpha   90.00
_cell.angle_beta   90.00
_cell.angle_gamma   90.00
#
_symmetry.space_group_name_H-M   'P 1'
#
loop_
_entity.id
_entity.type
_entity.pdbx_description
1 polymer ?
#
loop_
_entity_poly.entity_id
_entity_poly.type
_entity_poly.pdbx_seq_one_letter_code
_entity_poly.pdbx_strand_id
1 'polypeptide(L)'
;MKRILYFTFSIFSILTVFTSCWWQSEGNSTKITGNYYLHWVDDKADQSILRSSGDGKSGFIQVPETVYAVGYNDSYIIAKQHPNLEKEIEERLFNNFQGEDYLLTNPSDTIYLSKDDKVYEKNGKWYHTINGWNPPDSLKPYRGKTLYHIIDINNEGQESYVLDNEEEFLNKREELGIPKDLDFTIIDKELE
;
A
#
# COMPACT_ATOMS: atom_id res chain seq x y z
N MET A 1 42.71 -41.56 11.51
CA MET A 1 42.63 -40.32 10.70
C MET A 1 41.28 -40.14 9.99
N LYS A 2 40.64 -41.16 9.40
CA LYS A 2 39.34 -41.01 8.71
C LYS A 2 38.16 -40.57 9.60
N ARG A 3 38.09 -41.00 10.88
CA ARG A 3 37.00 -40.62 11.81
C ARG A 3 36.99 -39.16 12.26
N ILE A 4 38.13 -38.48 12.27
CA ILE A 4 38.24 -37.05 12.62
C ILE A 4 37.83 -36.17 11.42
N LEU A 5 38.05 -36.65 10.20
CA LEU A 5 37.67 -35.96 8.96
C LEU A 5 36.14 -35.89 8.75
N TYR A 6 35.40 -36.94 9.16
CA TYR A 6 33.94 -36.93 9.12
C TYR A 6 33.32 -36.02 10.20
N PHE A 7 33.99 -35.85 11.34
CA PHE A 7 33.49 -35.00 12.43
C PHE A 7 33.59 -33.52 12.07
N THR A 8 34.65 -33.10 11.39
CA THR A 8 34.81 -31.73 10.89
C THR A 8 33.86 -31.41 9.73
N PHE A 9 33.54 -32.39 8.87
CA PHE A 9 32.58 -32.20 7.77
C PHE A 9 31.13 -32.09 8.30
N SER A 10 30.79 -32.84 9.35
CA SER A 10 29.47 -32.78 9.99
C SER A 10 29.23 -31.48 10.77
N ILE A 11 30.28 -30.85 11.32
CA ILE A 11 30.17 -29.55 12.01
C ILE A 11 30.03 -28.39 11.00
N PHE A 12 30.65 -28.49 9.82
CA PHE A 12 30.54 -27.46 8.79
C PHE A 12 29.17 -27.45 8.12
N SER A 13 28.53 -28.61 7.93
CA SER A 13 27.15 -28.69 7.41
C SER A 13 26.08 -28.24 8.42
N ILE A 14 26.38 -28.20 9.72
CA ILE A 14 25.46 -27.68 10.76
C ILE A 14 25.50 -26.14 10.84
N LEU A 15 26.62 -25.50 10.49
CA LEU A 15 26.72 -24.04 10.49
C LEU A 15 25.95 -23.35 9.35
N THR A 16 25.71 -24.03 8.23
CA THR A 16 25.00 -23.45 7.07
C THR A 16 23.48 -23.46 7.20
N VAL A 17 22.91 -24.15 8.19
CA VAL A 17 21.45 -24.29 8.37
C VAL A 17 20.85 -23.21 9.27
N PHE A 18 21.67 -22.30 9.84
CA PHE A 18 21.21 -21.24 10.76
C PHE A 18 21.17 -19.83 10.16
N THR A 19 21.50 -19.64 8.88
CA THR A 19 21.49 -18.30 8.26
C THR A 19 20.21 -17.99 7.48
N SER A 20 19.20 -18.88 7.48
CA SER A 20 17.97 -18.70 6.69
C SER A 20 16.92 -17.77 7.31
N CYS A 21 17.22 -17.08 8.41
CA CYS A 21 16.34 -16.08 9.04
C CYS A 21 17.00 -14.68 9.14
N TRP A 22 17.98 -14.37 8.29
CA TRP A 22 18.63 -13.04 8.28
C TRP A 22 18.07 -12.08 7.23
N TRP A 23 17.00 -12.46 6.54
CA TRP A 23 16.41 -11.68 5.45
C TRP A 23 14.93 -11.38 5.71
N GLN A 24 14.62 -11.04 6.95
CA GLN A 24 13.35 -10.38 7.25
C GLN A 24 13.63 -8.88 7.15
N SER A 25 13.07 -8.22 6.13
CA SER A 25 13.22 -6.77 5.98
C SER A 25 12.63 -6.09 7.21
N GLU A 26 13.44 -5.29 7.89
CA GLU A 26 12.96 -4.43 8.97
C GLU A 26 12.18 -3.30 8.32
N GLY A 27 10.85 -3.34 8.42
CA GLY A 27 10.03 -2.24 7.94
C GLY A 27 10.25 -0.97 8.74
N ASN A 28 10.12 0.17 8.09
CA ASN A 28 10.25 1.49 8.69
C ASN A 28 8.93 1.88 9.34
N SER A 29 8.96 2.37 10.58
CA SER A 29 7.76 2.78 11.28
C SER A 29 7.99 4.06 12.08
N THR A 30 7.18 5.07 11.82
CA THR A 30 7.17 6.34 12.56
C THR A 30 5.87 6.45 13.32
N LYS A 31 5.93 6.61 14.64
CA LYS A 31 4.73 6.79 15.47
C LYS A 31 4.07 8.14 15.15
N ILE A 32 2.76 8.12 14.93
CA ILE A 32 1.93 9.32 14.73
C ILE A 32 1.37 9.75 16.10
N THR A 33 0.31 9.07 16.56
CA THR A 33 -0.31 9.30 17.87
C THR A 33 -1.00 8.02 18.36
N GLY A 34 -1.19 7.87 19.67
CA GLY A 34 -1.83 6.68 20.25
C GLY A 34 -1.22 5.37 19.75
N ASN A 35 -2.04 4.56 19.06
CA ASN A 35 -1.66 3.30 18.42
C ASN A 35 -1.50 3.41 16.89
N TYR A 36 -1.42 4.62 16.34
CA TYR A 36 -1.28 4.87 14.91
C TYR A 36 0.17 5.12 14.51
N TYR A 37 0.56 4.53 13.39
CA TYR A 37 1.92 4.56 12.86
C TYR A 37 1.87 4.80 11.35
N LEU A 38 2.86 5.54 10.86
CA LEU A 38 3.20 5.63 9.45
C LEU A 38 4.23 4.53 9.14
N HIS A 39 3.94 3.65 8.19
CA HIS A 39 4.74 2.44 7.99
C HIS A 39 4.89 2.05 6.53
N TRP A 40 6.07 1.55 6.18
CA TRP A 40 6.39 0.89 4.92
C TRP A 40 7.47 -0.17 5.16
N VAL A 41 7.61 -1.14 4.25
CA VAL A 41 8.59 -2.22 4.39
C VAL A 41 9.76 -2.00 3.44
N ASP A 42 9.51 -2.14 2.14
CA ASP A 42 10.57 -2.18 1.12
C ASP A 42 10.62 -0.87 0.31
N ASP A 43 9.50 -0.44 -0.26
CA ASP A 43 9.39 0.82 -1.00
C ASP A 43 8.70 1.89 -0.16
N LYS A 44 9.22 3.11 -0.20
CA LYS A 44 8.59 4.26 0.43
C LYS A 44 7.23 4.59 -0.18
N ALA A 45 7.01 4.25 -1.46
CA ALA A 45 5.69 4.33 -2.09
C ALA A 45 4.64 3.45 -1.38
N ASP A 46 5.05 2.43 -0.60
CA ASP A 46 4.14 1.62 0.23
C ASP A 46 3.76 2.27 1.56
N GLN A 47 4.20 3.52 1.81
CA GLN A 47 3.93 4.25 3.03
C GLN A 47 2.42 4.40 3.27
N SER A 48 1.96 3.84 4.39
CA SER A 48 0.56 3.76 4.78
C SER A 48 0.38 4.15 6.24
N ILE A 49 -0.84 4.54 6.62
CA ILE A 49 -1.19 4.75 8.04
C ILE A 49 -1.84 3.48 8.55
N LEU A 50 -1.23 2.85 9.57
CA LEU A 50 -1.77 1.69 10.24
C LEU A 50 -2.13 2.00 11.69
N ARG A 51 -3.13 1.29 12.20
CA ARG A 51 -3.48 1.23 13.61
C ARG A 51 -3.04 -0.10 14.17
N SER A 52 -2.10 -0.11 15.11
CA SER A 52 -1.70 -1.32 15.81
C SER A 52 -2.85 -1.85 16.68
N SER A 53 -3.01 -3.17 16.72
CA SER A 53 -3.98 -3.88 17.56
C SER A 53 -3.59 -3.91 19.05
N GLY A 54 -2.44 -3.32 19.43
CA GLY A 54 -1.94 -3.24 20.81
C GLY A 54 -1.09 -4.43 21.25
N ASP A 55 -1.09 -5.54 20.49
CA ASP A 55 -0.21 -6.69 20.72
C ASP A 55 1.22 -6.50 20.16
N GLY A 56 1.44 -5.39 19.45
CA GLY A 56 2.70 -5.03 18.79
C GLY A 56 3.08 -5.92 17.60
N LYS A 57 2.20 -6.84 17.19
CA LYS A 57 2.45 -7.85 16.15
C LYS A 57 1.54 -7.70 14.94
N SER A 58 0.41 -7.00 15.11
CA SER A 58 -0.55 -6.78 14.03
C SER A 58 -1.08 -5.34 14.00
N GLY A 59 -1.59 -4.95 12.83
CA GLY A 59 -2.20 -3.64 12.63
C GLY A 59 -3.18 -3.66 11.46
N PHE A 60 -4.10 -2.70 11.46
CA PHE A 60 -5.10 -2.51 10.42
C PHE A 60 -4.75 -1.25 9.63
N ILE A 61 -4.67 -1.37 8.31
CA ILE A 61 -4.48 -0.21 7.42
C ILE A 61 -5.70 0.70 7.56
N GLN A 62 -5.45 1.97 7.86
CA GLN A 62 -6.45 3.03 7.98
C GLN A 62 -6.42 3.95 6.76
N VAL A 63 -5.22 4.26 6.28
CA VAL A 63 -5.00 4.90 4.98
C VAL A 63 -4.05 4.00 4.18
N PRO A 64 -4.43 3.57 2.97
CA PRO A 64 -3.58 2.71 2.14
C PRO A 64 -2.28 3.39 1.71
N GLU A 65 -1.45 2.66 0.97
CA GLU A 65 -0.13 3.08 0.46
C GLU A 65 -0.09 4.47 -0.20
N THR A 66 1.11 5.02 -0.39
CA THR A 66 1.40 6.34 -0.99
C THR A 66 0.92 7.57 -0.19
N VAL A 67 0.81 7.43 1.13
CA VAL A 67 0.65 8.57 2.05
C VAL A 67 1.92 9.40 2.04
N TYR A 68 1.80 10.71 1.86
CA TYR A 68 2.96 11.62 1.78
C TYR A 68 2.91 12.80 2.73
N ALA A 69 1.76 13.10 3.34
CA ALA A 69 1.67 14.12 4.38
C ALA A 69 0.74 13.68 5.50
N VAL A 70 1.12 13.90 6.76
CA VAL A 70 0.31 13.57 7.94
C VAL A 70 0.36 14.71 8.95
N GLY A 71 -0.80 15.09 9.46
CA GLY A 71 -0.98 15.98 10.62
C GLY A 71 -1.84 15.28 11.67
N TYR A 72 -1.63 15.57 12.95
CA TYR A 72 -2.38 14.91 14.01
C TYR A 72 -2.41 15.71 15.32
N ASN A 73 -3.43 15.45 16.13
CA ASN A 73 -3.51 15.85 17.53
C ASN A 73 -4.08 14.68 18.36
N ASP A 74 -4.57 14.97 19.56
CA ASP A 74 -5.13 13.95 20.45
C ASP A 74 -6.51 13.42 20.01
N SER A 75 -7.15 14.05 19.02
CA SER A 75 -8.51 13.72 18.59
C SER A 75 -8.64 13.33 17.12
N TYR A 76 -7.73 13.77 16.26
CA TYR A 76 -7.80 13.55 14.83
C TYR A 76 -6.44 13.28 14.21
N ILE A 77 -6.46 12.52 13.12
CA ILE A 77 -5.38 12.41 12.15
C ILE A 77 -5.90 12.93 10.81
N ILE A 78 -5.12 13.78 10.15
CA ILE A 78 -5.35 14.20 8.77
C ILE A 78 -4.20 13.70 7.90
N ALA A 79 -4.49 13.28 6.67
CA ALA A 79 -3.45 12.81 5.76
C ALA A 79 -3.70 13.19 4.31
N LYS A 80 -2.63 13.28 3.53
CA LYS A 80 -2.66 13.36 2.06
C LYS A 80 -2.06 12.09 1.48
N GLN A 81 -2.71 11.59 0.43
CA GLN A 81 -2.34 10.36 -0.25
C GLN A 81 -2.51 10.55 -1.76
N HIS A 82 -1.65 9.93 -2.55
CA HIS A 82 -1.92 9.75 -3.98
C HIS A 82 -2.75 8.48 -4.21
N PRO A 83 -3.59 8.38 -5.25
CA PRO A 83 -4.18 7.09 -5.60
C PRO A 83 -3.11 6.09 -6.08
N ASN A 84 -3.35 4.81 -5.81
CA ASN A 84 -2.61 3.71 -6.42
C ASN A 84 -3.41 3.16 -7.61
N LEU A 85 -3.23 3.78 -8.78
CA LEU A 85 -3.93 3.35 -10.00
C LEU A 85 -3.39 2.02 -10.51
N GLU A 86 -2.14 1.68 -10.21
CA GLU A 86 -1.54 0.41 -10.60
C GLU A 86 -2.37 -0.75 -10.06
N LYS A 87 -2.63 -0.75 -8.75
CA LYS A 87 -3.46 -1.75 -8.08
C LYS A 87 -4.89 -1.76 -8.60
N GLU A 88 -5.49 -0.59 -8.82
CA GLU A 88 -6.86 -0.49 -9.32
C GLU A 88 -7.00 -1.11 -10.73
N ILE A 89 -6.02 -0.84 -11.60
CA ILE A 89 -5.95 -1.40 -12.95
C ILE A 89 -5.66 -2.91 -12.89
N GLU A 90 -4.71 -3.33 -12.05
CA GLU A 90 -4.38 -4.74 -11.84
C GLU A 90 -5.63 -5.54 -11.42
N GLU A 91 -6.39 -5.05 -10.44
CA GLU A 91 -7.62 -5.69 -9.99
C GLU A 91 -8.66 -5.82 -11.13
N ARG A 92 -8.85 -4.77 -11.93
CA ARG A 92 -9.79 -4.82 -13.07
C ARG A 92 -9.35 -5.76 -14.19
N LEU A 93 -8.06 -5.84 -14.45
CA LEU A 93 -7.50 -6.68 -15.50
C LEU A 93 -7.42 -8.14 -15.07
N PHE A 94 -7.13 -8.44 -13.81
CA PHE A 94 -6.70 -9.78 -13.40
C PHE A 94 -7.57 -10.47 -12.32
N ASN A 95 -8.57 -9.80 -11.71
CA ASN A 95 -9.41 -10.48 -10.72
C ASN A 95 -10.56 -11.30 -11.32
N ASN A 96 -10.87 -11.14 -12.61
CA ASN A 96 -12.00 -11.82 -13.26
C ASN A 96 -11.54 -12.94 -14.20
N PHE A 97 -10.88 -13.94 -13.62
CA PHE A 97 -10.41 -15.11 -14.34
C PHE A 97 -11.57 -16.04 -14.76
N GLN A 98 -11.62 -16.40 -16.04
CA GLN A 98 -12.69 -17.18 -16.65
C GLN A 98 -12.11 -18.37 -17.44
N GLY A 99 -11.53 -19.32 -16.72
CA GLY A 99 -11.05 -20.59 -17.26
C GLY A 99 -9.58 -20.55 -17.66
N GLU A 100 -9.26 -19.91 -18.79
CA GLU A 100 -7.87 -19.75 -19.27
C GLU A 100 -7.44 -18.29 -19.32
N ASP A 101 -8.40 -17.36 -19.37
CA ASP A 101 -8.19 -15.94 -19.69
C ASP A 101 -8.98 -15.04 -18.76
N TYR A 102 -8.65 -13.75 -18.77
CA TYR A 102 -9.28 -12.76 -17.90
C TYR A 102 -10.30 -11.93 -18.67
N LEU A 103 -11.46 -11.69 -18.05
CA LEU A 103 -12.50 -10.83 -18.62
C LEU A 103 -12.06 -9.36 -18.55
N LEU A 104 -12.03 -8.69 -19.70
CA LEU A 104 -11.86 -7.24 -19.77
C LEU A 104 -13.17 -6.54 -19.38
N THR A 105 -13.17 -5.91 -18.22
CA THR A 105 -14.31 -5.14 -17.69
C THR A 105 -14.30 -3.69 -18.16
N ASN A 106 -13.12 -3.14 -18.48
CA ASN A 106 -12.95 -1.79 -19.00
C ASN A 106 -11.97 -1.81 -20.18
N PRO A 107 -12.43 -1.57 -21.43
CA PRO A 107 -11.58 -1.60 -22.62
C PRO A 107 -10.41 -0.60 -22.59
N SER A 108 -10.52 0.50 -21.85
CA SER A 108 -9.47 1.52 -21.79
C SER A 108 -8.20 1.04 -21.11
N ASP A 109 -8.30 0.02 -20.25
CA ASP A 109 -7.14 -0.52 -19.53
C ASP A 109 -6.21 -1.35 -20.43
N THR A 110 -6.64 -1.67 -21.67
CA THR A 110 -5.82 -2.40 -22.64
C THR A 110 -4.53 -1.68 -23.02
N ILE A 111 -4.43 -0.36 -22.77
CA ILE A 111 -3.20 0.42 -22.97
C ILE A 111 -2.05 0.00 -22.03
N TYR A 112 -2.37 -0.69 -20.93
CA TYR A 112 -1.41 -1.18 -19.93
C TYR A 112 -1.04 -2.64 -20.12
N LEU A 113 -1.68 -3.33 -21.07
CA LEU A 113 -1.35 -4.71 -21.40
C LEU A 113 -0.02 -4.78 -22.15
N SER A 114 0.66 -5.91 -22.01
CA SER A 114 1.85 -6.16 -22.79
C SER A 114 1.48 -6.21 -24.28
N LYS A 115 2.39 -5.76 -25.14
CA LYS A 115 2.25 -5.94 -26.60
C LYS A 115 2.10 -7.40 -27.03
N ASP A 116 2.55 -8.33 -26.18
CA ASP A 116 2.50 -9.77 -26.41
C ASP A 116 1.20 -10.39 -25.87
N ASP A 117 0.37 -9.63 -25.16
CA ASP A 117 -0.94 -10.08 -24.69
C ASP A 117 -1.92 -10.15 -25.86
N LYS A 118 -2.76 -11.18 -25.88
CA LYS A 118 -3.81 -11.32 -26.87
C LYS A 118 -5.11 -10.81 -26.31
N VAL A 119 -5.71 -9.84 -26.99
CA VAL A 119 -7.07 -9.37 -26.71
C VAL A 119 -8.01 -9.93 -27.76
N TYR A 120 -9.11 -10.55 -27.35
CA TYR A 120 -10.08 -11.14 -28.28
C TYR A 120 -11.50 -11.16 -27.72
N GLU A 121 -12.48 -11.30 -28.60
CA GLU A 121 -13.90 -11.37 -28.25
C GLU A 121 -14.41 -12.82 -28.32
N LYS A 122 -15.21 -13.22 -27.32
CA LYS A 122 -15.91 -14.52 -27.29
C LYS A 122 -17.27 -14.35 -26.64
N ASN A 123 -18.33 -14.72 -27.36
CA ASN A 123 -19.74 -14.62 -26.88
C ASN A 123 -20.13 -13.21 -26.41
N GLY A 124 -19.73 -12.16 -27.12
CA GLY A 124 -20.06 -10.77 -26.78
C GLY A 124 -19.28 -10.19 -25.59
N LYS A 125 -18.22 -10.87 -25.15
CA LYS A 125 -17.35 -10.46 -24.05
C LYS A 125 -15.90 -10.40 -24.51
N TRP A 126 -15.15 -9.46 -23.98
CA TRP A 126 -13.74 -9.26 -24.29
C TRP A 126 -12.87 -9.93 -23.25
N TYR A 127 -11.81 -10.59 -23.69
CA TYR A 127 -10.87 -11.32 -22.85
C TYR A 127 -9.44 -10.95 -23.21
N HIS A 128 -8.53 -11.18 -22.27
CA HIS A 128 -7.10 -11.09 -22.53
C HIS A 128 -6.29 -12.22 -21.87
N THR A 129 -5.24 -12.64 -22.57
CA THR A 129 -4.24 -13.62 -22.10
C THR A 129 -3.06 -12.85 -21.47
N ILE A 130 -2.62 -13.22 -20.26
CA ILE A 130 -1.46 -12.57 -19.63
C ILE A 130 -0.12 -13.21 -20.09
N ASN A 131 0.81 -12.40 -20.56
CA ASN A 131 2.22 -12.78 -20.79
C ASN A 131 3.22 -11.97 -19.93
N GLY A 132 2.72 -11.14 -19.02
CA GLY A 132 3.51 -10.43 -18.00
C GLY A 132 2.80 -9.19 -17.47
N TRP A 133 3.24 -8.69 -16.31
CA TRP A 133 2.78 -7.43 -15.72
C TRP A 133 3.98 -6.53 -15.48
N ASN A 134 4.00 -5.35 -16.11
CA ASN A 134 5.05 -4.34 -15.92
C ASN A 134 4.43 -2.94 -16.12
N PRO A 135 3.65 -2.48 -15.13
CA PRO A 135 2.98 -1.20 -15.20
C PRO A 135 4.01 -0.05 -15.23
N PRO A 136 3.65 1.10 -15.81
CA PRO A 136 4.51 2.27 -15.73
C PRO A 136 4.54 2.82 -14.30
N ASP A 137 5.75 3.18 -13.83
CA ASP A 137 6.02 3.71 -12.48
C ASP A 137 5.14 4.92 -12.09
N SER A 138 4.58 5.64 -13.06
CA SER A 138 3.69 6.79 -12.83
C SER A 138 2.32 6.42 -12.24
N LEU A 139 1.96 5.13 -12.19
CA LEU A 139 0.68 4.67 -11.64
C LEU A 139 0.71 4.51 -10.10
N LYS A 140 1.90 4.46 -9.49
CA LYS A 140 2.09 4.34 -8.04
C LYS A 140 3.36 5.09 -7.59
N PRO A 141 3.23 6.28 -6.96
CA PRO A 141 1.99 7.02 -6.74
C PRO A 141 1.47 7.70 -8.01
N TYR A 142 0.15 7.69 -8.21
CA TYR A 142 -0.47 8.52 -9.23
C TYR A 142 -0.59 9.98 -8.76
N ARG A 143 0.39 10.80 -9.12
CA ARG A 143 0.49 12.20 -8.68
C ARG A 143 -0.52 13.17 -9.32
N GLY A 144 -1.35 12.69 -10.25
CA GLY A 144 -2.38 13.50 -10.89
C GLY A 144 -3.59 13.82 -10.01
N LYS A 145 -3.68 13.21 -8.83
CA LYS A 145 -4.77 13.42 -7.85
C LYS A 145 -4.22 13.31 -6.43
N THR A 146 -4.77 14.10 -5.52
CA THR A 146 -4.52 13.99 -4.07
C THR A 146 -5.84 13.67 -3.39
N LEU A 147 -5.86 12.58 -2.64
CA LEU A 147 -6.92 12.24 -1.70
C LEU A 147 -6.57 12.79 -0.33
N TYR A 148 -7.58 13.34 0.34
CA TYR A 148 -7.47 13.84 1.71
C TYR A 148 -8.20 12.90 2.65
N HIS A 149 -7.55 12.57 3.76
CA HIS A 149 -8.08 11.67 4.76
C HIS A 149 -8.27 12.41 6.08
N ILE A 150 -9.37 12.11 6.78
CA ILE A 150 -9.61 12.52 8.17
C ILE A 150 -10.01 11.28 8.95
N ILE A 151 -9.33 11.00 10.06
CA ILE A 151 -9.64 9.90 10.98
C ILE A 151 -9.97 10.51 12.34
N ASP A 152 -11.18 10.24 12.84
CA ASP A 152 -11.53 10.50 14.24
C ASP A 152 -11.00 9.36 15.11
N ILE A 153 -10.01 9.66 15.96
CA ILE A 153 -9.36 8.64 16.80
C ILE A 153 -10.02 8.46 18.17
N ASN A 154 -10.94 9.34 18.55
CA ASN A 154 -11.69 9.26 19.81
C ASN A 154 -12.95 8.40 19.68
N ASN A 155 -13.51 8.30 18.48
CA ASN A 155 -14.68 7.47 18.24
C ASN A 155 -14.30 5.99 18.23
N GLU A 156 -14.95 5.17 19.07
CA GLU A 156 -14.72 3.72 19.12
C GLU A 156 -15.03 3.03 17.78
N GLY A 157 -15.94 3.61 16.97
CA GLY A 157 -16.26 3.18 15.62
C GLY A 157 -15.25 3.64 14.55
N GLN A 158 -14.37 4.57 14.90
CA GLN A 158 -13.28 5.11 14.06
C GLN A 158 -13.76 5.55 12.68
N GLU A 159 -14.55 6.61 12.68
CA GLU A 159 -15.01 7.21 11.45
C GLU A 159 -13.82 7.79 10.67
N SER A 160 -13.62 7.24 9.47
CA SER A 160 -12.64 7.71 8.50
C SER A 160 -13.36 8.34 7.31
N TYR A 161 -12.88 9.48 6.87
CA TYR A 161 -13.41 10.21 5.72
C TYR A 161 -12.34 10.30 4.64
N VAL A 162 -12.70 10.00 3.39
CA VAL A 162 -11.86 10.18 2.21
C VAL A 162 -12.50 11.23 1.31
N LEU A 163 -11.77 12.29 1.00
CA LEU A 163 -12.24 13.47 0.28
C LEU A 163 -11.39 13.64 -0.98
N ASP A 164 -12.04 14.00 -2.08
CA ASP A 164 -11.42 13.98 -3.42
C ASP A 164 -10.64 15.27 -3.75
N ASN A 165 -10.83 16.32 -2.96
CA ASN A 165 -10.20 17.63 -3.17
C ASN A 165 -10.08 18.42 -1.86
N GLU A 166 -9.31 19.50 -1.93
CA GLU A 166 -9.00 20.35 -0.78
C GLU A 166 -10.23 21.10 -0.25
N GLU A 167 -11.15 21.54 -1.11
CA GLU A 167 -12.36 22.25 -0.70
C GLU A 167 -13.26 21.37 0.16
N GLU A 168 -13.54 20.14 -0.29
CA GLU A 168 -14.30 19.15 0.48
C GLU A 168 -13.62 18.81 1.80
N PHE A 169 -12.29 18.67 1.80
CA PHE A 169 -11.51 18.45 3.01
C PHE A 169 -11.67 19.60 4.02
N LEU A 170 -11.53 20.85 3.57
CA LEU A 170 -11.67 22.02 4.45
C LEU A 170 -13.10 22.16 4.99
N ASN A 171 -14.12 21.91 4.16
CA ASN A 171 -15.51 21.91 4.57
C ASN A 171 -15.80 20.83 5.62
N LYS A 172 -15.32 19.60 5.40
CA LYS A 172 -15.46 18.50 6.36
C LYS A 172 -14.69 18.77 7.66
N ARG A 173 -13.51 19.41 7.59
CA ARG A 173 -12.77 19.86 8.78
C ARG A 173 -13.58 20.83 9.62
N GLU A 174 -14.23 21.81 8.98
CA GLU A 174 -15.07 22.78 9.67
C GLU A 174 -16.30 22.11 10.31
N GLU A 175 -16.97 21.21 9.58
CA GLU A 175 -18.10 20.42 10.08
C GLU A 175 -17.75 19.61 11.35
N LEU A 176 -16.56 19.00 11.38
CA LEU A 176 -16.06 18.21 12.51
C LEU A 176 -15.43 19.06 13.63
N GLY A 177 -15.37 20.38 13.47
CA GLY A 177 -14.74 21.28 14.44
C GLY A 177 -13.23 21.08 14.60
N ILE A 178 -12.55 20.59 13.55
CA ILE A 178 -11.11 20.36 13.57
C ILE A 178 -10.38 21.71 13.56
N PRO A 179 -9.43 21.95 14.49
CA PRO A 179 -8.70 23.22 14.56
C PRO A 179 -8.01 23.57 13.24
N LYS A 180 -8.03 24.85 12.86
CA LYS A 180 -7.44 25.35 11.60
C LYS A 180 -5.91 25.32 11.63
N ASP A 181 -5.31 25.37 12.81
CA ASP A 181 -3.87 25.27 13.07
C ASP A 181 -3.37 23.82 13.11
N LEU A 182 -4.26 22.83 12.97
CA LEU A 182 -3.83 21.45 12.75
C LEU A 182 -3.27 21.30 11.33
N ASP A 183 -1.95 21.42 11.22
CA ASP A 183 -1.21 21.34 9.97
C ASP A 183 -0.56 19.96 9.75
N PHE A 184 -0.11 19.72 8.52
CA PHE A 184 0.70 18.55 8.18
C PHE A 184 2.12 18.73 8.72
N THR A 185 2.53 17.86 9.63
CA THR A 185 3.82 17.94 10.33
C THR A 185 4.84 16.92 9.83
N ILE A 186 4.37 15.76 9.37
CA ILE A 186 5.19 14.75 8.71
C ILE A 186 4.96 14.92 7.21
N ILE A 187 6.01 15.27 6.46
CA ILE A 187 5.94 15.50 5.01
C ILE A 187 7.05 14.70 4.33
N ASP A 188 6.67 13.86 3.39
CA ASP A 188 7.55 13.11 2.53
C ASP A 188 7.68 13.77 1.15
N LYS A 189 8.78 14.50 0.96
CA LYS A 189 9.05 15.26 -0.26
C LYS A 189 9.32 14.42 -1.51
N GLU A 190 9.59 13.13 -1.35
CA GLU A 190 9.81 12.23 -2.50
C GLU A 190 8.47 11.77 -3.10
N LEU A 191 7.42 11.78 -2.27
CA LEU A 191 6.08 11.37 -2.66
C LEU A 191 5.14 12.55 -2.95
N GLU A 192 5.41 13.75 -2.41
CA GLU A 192 4.72 15.02 -2.75
C GLU A 192 4.78 15.36 -4.25
#